data_AF-A0A832Z442-F1
#
_entry.id   AF-A0A832Z442-F1
#
_cell.length_a   1.000
_cell.length_b   1.000
_cell.length_c   1.000
_cell.angle_alpha   90.00
_cell.angle_beta   90.00
_cell.angle_gamma   90.00
#
_symmetry.space_group_name_H-M   'P 1'
#
loop_
_entity.id
_entity.type
_entity.pdbx_description
1 polymer ?
#
loop_
_entity_poly.entity_id
_entity_poly.type
_entity_poly.pdbx_seq_one_letter_code
_entity_poly.pdbx_strand_id
1 'polypeptide(L)'
;MHYLPNEETRKLFGTDGVRWIANQSYDPTFAMRLAMAIASYFPPGARALVGCDARIANPSIYNAVLSALAASGSKVYDAGLAPTPALQLAVRDFGFDYGVIVTASHNPPEWVGIKVVLSDGVEAPPSVDVE
;
A
#
# COMPACT_ATOMS: atom_id res chain seq x y z
N MET A 1 19.41 -12.51 -13.29
CA MET A 1 19.67 -11.08 -13.54
C MET A 1 19.30 -10.36 -12.26
N HIS A 2 20.28 -10.07 -11.39
CA HIS A 2 20.00 -9.40 -10.12
C HIS A 2 19.73 -7.92 -10.41
N TYR A 3 18.51 -7.47 -10.14
CA TYR A 3 18.15 -6.06 -10.24
C TYR A 3 18.66 -5.35 -9.00
N LEU A 4 19.69 -4.53 -9.14
CA LEU A 4 20.12 -3.63 -8.08
C LEU A 4 19.35 -2.31 -8.23
N PRO A 5 18.47 -1.95 -7.29
CA PRO A 5 17.71 -0.71 -7.37
C PRO A 5 18.64 0.50 -7.36
N ASN A 6 18.38 1.48 -8.22
CA ASN A 6 19.12 2.75 -8.24
C ASN A 6 18.79 3.59 -6.99
N GLU A 7 19.53 4.70 -6.77
CA GLU A 7 19.32 5.55 -5.58
C GLU A 7 17.90 6.10 -5.46
N GLU A 8 17.21 6.39 -6.57
CA GLU A 8 15.82 6.85 -6.53
C GLU A 8 14.88 5.74 -6.08
N THR A 9 15.05 4.53 -6.60
CA THR A 9 14.29 3.35 -6.16
C THR A 9 14.54 3.06 -4.68
N ARG A 10 15.78 3.15 -4.19
CA ARG A 10 16.08 2.96 -2.76
C ARG A 10 15.43 4.00 -1.85
N LYS A 11 15.17 5.22 -2.34
CA LYS A 11 14.48 6.27 -1.58
C LYS A 11 12.97 6.03 -1.47
N LEU A 12 12.37 5.27 -2.38
CA LEU A 12 10.94 4.95 -2.37
C LEU A 12 10.58 3.92 -1.30
N PHE A 13 11.36 2.86 -1.19
CA PHE A 13 11.11 1.74 -0.28
C PHE A 13 11.78 2.01 1.07
N GLY A 14 11.03 2.58 2.01
CA GLY A 14 11.48 2.77 3.38
C GLY A 14 11.29 1.51 4.23
N THR A 15 11.52 1.64 5.54
CA THR A 15 11.27 0.53 6.49
C THR A 15 9.81 0.08 6.51
N ASP A 16 8.89 1.03 6.29
CA ASP A 16 7.45 0.84 6.49
C ASP A 16 6.68 1.31 5.24
N GLY A 17 6.85 0.57 4.14
CA GLY A 17 6.16 0.80 2.87
C GLY A 17 6.83 1.78 1.92
N VAL A 18 6.05 2.22 0.93
CA VAL A 18 6.50 3.13 -0.15
C VAL A 18 5.98 4.53 0.09
N ARG A 19 6.84 5.56 0.02
CA ARG A 19 6.43 6.97 0.25
C ARG A 19 6.92 7.90 -0.84
N TRP A 20 6.12 8.91 -1.17
CA TRP A 20 6.45 9.94 -2.15
C TRP A 20 5.64 11.22 -1.94
N ILE A 21 6.04 12.30 -2.62
CA ILE A 21 5.26 13.55 -2.65
C ILE A 21 4.26 13.48 -3.81
N ALA A 22 2.98 13.60 -3.49
CA ALA A 22 1.90 13.52 -4.48
C ALA A 22 2.00 14.67 -5.50
N ASN A 23 1.74 14.36 -6.78
CA ASN A 23 1.72 15.32 -7.90
C ASN A 23 3.04 16.09 -8.13
N GLN A 24 4.14 15.64 -7.52
CA GLN A 24 5.49 16.17 -7.77
C GLN A 24 6.41 15.06 -8.21
N SER A 25 6.65 14.08 -7.33
CA SER A 25 7.54 12.97 -7.60
C SER A 25 6.84 11.89 -8.44
N TYR A 26 5.56 11.62 -8.15
CA TYR A 26 4.77 10.63 -8.86
C TYR A 26 3.28 11.01 -8.92
N ASP A 27 2.60 10.46 -9.93
CA ASP A 27 1.19 10.66 -10.23
C ASP A 27 0.32 9.48 -9.69
N PRO A 28 -1.02 9.53 -9.84
CA PRO A 28 -1.87 8.39 -9.46
C PRO A 28 -1.57 7.10 -10.21
N THR A 29 -1.01 7.16 -11.42
CA THR A 29 -0.61 5.99 -12.20
C THR A 29 0.46 5.18 -11.48
N PHE A 30 1.39 5.83 -10.78
CA PHE A 30 2.36 5.14 -9.94
C PHE A 30 1.69 4.32 -8.84
N ALA A 31 0.71 4.89 -8.13
CA ALA A 31 -0.02 4.18 -7.09
C ALA A 31 -0.80 2.97 -7.65
N MET A 32 -1.38 3.11 -8.85
CA MET A 32 -2.02 1.97 -9.54
C MET A 32 -1.01 0.86 -9.81
N ARG A 33 0.15 1.18 -10.41
CA ARG A 33 1.18 0.20 -10.74
C ARG A 33 1.71 -0.50 -9.49
N LEU A 34 1.90 0.23 -8.40
CA LEU A 34 2.31 -0.33 -7.12
C LEU A 34 1.24 -1.26 -6.55
N ALA A 35 -0.03 -0.87 -6.58
CA ALA A 35 -1.14 -1.71 -6.15
C ALA A 35 -1.25 -3.00 -6.99
N MET A 36 -1.11 -2.92 -8.31
CA MET A 36 -1.08 -4.11 -9.18
C MET A 36 0.10 -5.03 -8.85
N ALA A 37 1.27 -4.46 -8.58
CA ALA A 37 2.43 -5.24 -8.16
C ALA A 37 2.19 -5.93 -6.81
N ILE A 38 1.59 -5.24 -5.83
CA ILE A 38 1.19 -5.83 -4.54
C ILE A 38 0.22 -6.99 -4.76
N ALA A 39 -0.84 -6.79 -5.55
CA ALA A 39 -1.84 -7.82 -5.83
C ALA A 39 -1.23 -9.08 -6.48
N SER A 40 -0.17 -8.94 -7.28
CA SER A 40 0.49 -10.09 -7.92
C SER A 40 1.18 -11.07 -6.95
N TYR A 41 1.41 -10.68 -5.70
CA TYR A 41 1.92 -11.58 -4.65
C TYR A 41 0.85 -12.49 -4.05
N PHE A 42 -0.43 -12.22 -4.32
CA PHE A 42 -1.55 -12.95 -3.74
C PHE A 42 -2.32 -13.73 -4.81
N PRO A 43 -2.93 -14.87 -4.47
CA PRO A 43 -3.74 -15.62 -5.43
C PRO A 43 -4.98 -14.83 -5.85
N PRO A 44 -5.52 -15.07 -7.07
CA PRO A 44 -6.79 -14.51 -7.48
C PRO A 44 -7.90 -14.79 -6.45
N GLY A 45 -8.72 -13.79 -6.15
CA GLY A 45 -9.78 -13.86 -5.14
C GLY A 45 -9.34 -13.52 -3.71
N ALA A 46 -8.04 -13.29 -3.46
CA ALA A 46 -7.54 -12.86 -2.15
C ALA A 46 -8.28 -11.62 -1.64
N ARG A 47 -8.68 -11.66 -0.37
CA ARG A 47 -9.44 -10.62 0.32
C ARG A 47 -8.50 -9.51 0.78
N ALA A 48 -8.64 -8.34 0.16
CA ALA A 48 -7.84 -7.17 0.45
C ALA A 48 -8.66 -6.14 1.25
N LEU A 49 -8.19 -5.74 2.43
CA LEU A 49 -8.77 -4.60 3.16
C LEU A 49 -7.99 -3.33 2.83
N VAL A 50 -8.65 -2.28 2.36
CA VAL A 50 -7.99 -1.02 1.99
C VAL A 50 -8.51 0.09 2.89
N GLY A 51 -7.61 0.92 3.43
CA GLY A 51 -7.97 2.07 4.26
C GLY A 51 -6.96 3.22 4.14
N CYS A 52 -7.30 4.39 4.67
CA CYS A 52 -6.45 5.58 4.58
C CYS A 52 -6.49 6.45 5.83
N ASP A 53 -5.53 7.38 5.93
CA ASP A 53 -5.58 8.52 6.86
C ASP A 53 -6.23 9.77 6.22
N ALA A 54 -6.27 10.88 6.96
CA ALA A 54 -6.99 12.09 6.57
C ALA A 54 -6.24 13.03 5.59
N ARG A 55 -5.19 12.57 4.88
CA ARG A 55 -4.40 13.44 3.99
C ARG A 55 -5.19 13.87 2.75
N ILE A 56 -5.04 15.13 2.36
CA ILE A 56 -5.78 15.78 1.25
C ILE A 56 -5.51 15.11 -0.11
N ALA A 57 -4.29 14.61 -0.33
CA ALA A 57 -3.92 13.94 -1.58
C ALA A 57 -4.49 12.51 -1.70
N ASN A 58 -5.08 11.97 -0.64
CA ASN A 58 -5.50 10.56 -0.59
C ASN A 58 -6.68 10.21 -1.51
N PRO A 59 -7.73 11.03 -1.77
CA PRO A 59 -8.91 10.52 -2.48
C PRO A 59 -8.62 9.94 -3.86
N SER A 60 -7.77 10.60 -4.66
CA SER A 60 -7.39 10.09 -5.99
C SER A 60 -6.50 8.86 -5.91
N ILE A 61 -5.51 8.86 -5.01
CA ILE A 61 -4.58 7.73 -4.79
C ILE A 61 -5.33 6.52 -4.23
N TYR A 62 -6.23 6.74 -3.28
CA TYR A 62 -7.05 5.73 -2.63
C TYR A 62 -7.95 5.00 -3.63
N ASN A 63 -8.69 5.77 -4.44
CA ASN A 63 -9.53 5.19 -5.49
C ASN A 63 -8.71 4.46 -6.56
N ALA A 64 -7.53 4.97 -6.89
CA ALA A 64 -6.60 4.31 -7.80
C ALA A 64 -6.12 2.95 -7.25
N VAL A 65 -5.78 2.88 -5.97
CA VAL A 65 -5.40 1.63 -5.27
C VAL A 65 -6.57 0.65 -5.26
N LEU A 66 -7.76 1.07 -4.82
CA LEU A 66 -8.96 0.22 -4.82
C LEU A 66 -9.22 -0.41 -6.20
N SER A 67 -9.22 0.43 -7.23
CA SER A 67 -9.49 0.02 -8.61
C SER A 67 -8.43 -0.94 -9.15
N ALA A 68 -7.15 -0.65 -8.88
CA ALA A 68 -6.03 -1.46 -9.35
C ALA A 68 -5.98 -2.84 -8.69
N LEU A 69 -6.25 -2.94 -7.38
CA LEU A 69 -6.32 -4.22 -6.67
C LEU A 69 -7.48 -5.08 -7.20
N ALA A 70 -8.65 -4.47 -7.40
CA ALA A 70 -9.82 -5.15 -7.95
C ALA A 70 -9.57 -5.64 -9.39
N ALA A 71 -9.01 -4.77 -10.25
CA ALA A 71 -8.66 -5.12 -11.62
C ALA A 71 -7.59 -6.23 -11.71
N SER A 72 -6.75 -6.36 -10.67
CA SER A 72 -5.73 -7.42 -10.56
C SER A 72 -6.26 -8.72 -9.95
N GLY A 73 -7.58 -8.81 -9.71
CA GLY A 73 -8.24 -10.05 -9.29
C GLY A 73 -8.40 -10.21 -7.78
N SER A 74 -8.09 -9.20 -6.97
CA SER A 74 -8.37 -9.24 -5.52
C SER A 74 -9.84 -8.95 -5.22
N LYS A 75 -10.38 -9.57 -4.16
CA LYS A 75 -11.67 -9.22 -3.59
C LYS A 75 -11.47 -8.06 -2.62
N VAL A 76 -11.69 -6.84 -3.09
CA VAL A 76 -11.39 -5.60 -2.35
C VAL A 76 -12.53 -5.22 -1.40
N TYR A 77 -12.18 -4.81 -0.19
CA TYR A 77 -13.06 -4.28 0.84
C TYR A 77 -12.57 -2.89 1.25
N ASP A 78 -13.45 -1.91 1.18
CA ASP A 78 -13.16 -0.51 1.47
C ASP A 78 -13.48 -0.21 2.95
N ALA A 79 -12.44 0.08 3.74
CA ALA A 79 -12.56 0.49 5.14
C ALA A 79 -12.64 2.03 5.30
N GLY A 80 -12.37 2.78 4.22
CA GLY A 80 -12.29 4.23 4.23
C GLY A 80 -11.25 4.78 5.22
N LEU A 81 -11.65 5.85 5.91
CA LEU A 81 -10.82 6.54 6.89
C LEU A 81 -10.74 5.74 8.20
N ALA A 82 -9.55 5.24 8.56
CA ALA A 82 -9.31 4.56 9.82
C ALA A 82 -7.84 4.64 10.25
N PRO A 83 -7.54 4.66 11.56
CA PRO A 83 -6.16 4.57 12.05
C PRO A 83 -5.47 3.27 11.62
N THR A 84 -4.17 3.33 11.30
CA THR A 84 -3.33 2.17 10.99
C THR A 84 -3.52 0.98 11.94
N PRO A 85 -3.48 1.14 13.29
CA PRO A 85 -3.68 0.00 14.19
C PRO A 85 -5.07 -0.63 14.10
N ALA A 86 -6.11 0.15 13.80
CA ALA A 86 -7.46 -0.39 13.60
C ALA A 86 -7.53 -1.24 12.33
N LEU A 87 -6.89 -0.80 11.25
CA LEU A 87 -6.80 -1.54 9.99
C LEU A 87 -5.98 -2.83 10.16
N GLN A 88 -4.86 -2.77 10.88
CA GLN A 88 -4.03 -3.95 11.18
C GLN A 88 -4.81 -5.03 11.95
N LEU A 89 -5.52 -4.61 13.01
CA LEU A 89 -6.39 -5.51 13.77
C LEU A 89 -7.51 -6.07 12.90
N ALA A 90 -8.15 -5.24 12.08
CA ALA A 90 -9.22 -5.67 11.18
C ALA A 90 -8.74 -6.70 10.15
N VAL A 91 -7.54 -6.54 9.58
CA VAL A 91 -6.94 -7.52 8.65
C VAL A 91 -6.86 -8.90 9.33
N ARG A 92 -6.26 -8.95 10.52
CA ARG A 92 -6.06 -10.19 11.29
C ARG A 92 -7.38 -10.79 11.75
N ASP A 93 -8.22 -10.00 12.43
CA ASP A 93 -9.37 -10.52 13.19
C ASP A 93 -10.56 -10.87 12.28
N PHE A 94 -10.66 -10.26 11.09
CA PHE A 94 -11.72 -10.57 10.12
C PHE A 94 -11.27 -11.48 8.97
N GLY A 95 -10.05 -12.02 9.05
CA GLY A 95 -9.50 -13.00 8.11
C GLY A 95 -9.35 -12.46 6.69
N PHE A 96 -8.75 -11.28 6.56
CA PHE A 96 -8.28 -10.77 5.28
C PHE A 96 -6.91 -11.38 4.96
N ASP A 97 -6.64 -11.59 3.67
CA ASP A 97 -5.37 -12.16 3.22
C ASP A 97 -4.25 -11.10 3.28
N TYR A 98 -4.62 -9.83 3.08
CA TYR A 98 -3.73 -8.69 3.26
C TYR A 98 -4.51 -7.37 3.42
N GLY A 99 -3.80 -6.35 3.88
CA GLY A 99 -4.26 -4.97 3.93
C GLY A 99 -3.38 -4.02 3.14
N VAL A 100 -3.98 -2.96 2.60
CA VAL A 100 -3.27 -1.83 1.99
C VAL A 100 -3.69 -0.55 2.68
N ILE A 101 -2.73 0.16 3.28
CA ILE A 101 -3.01 1.39 4.02
C ILE A 101 -2.36 2.56 3.28
N VAL A 102 -3.19 3.49 2.82
CA VAL A 102 -2.74 4.73 2.16
C VAL A 102 -2.46 5.78 3.24
N THR A 103 -1.18 5.97 3.56
CA THR A 103 -0.71 6.87 4.61
C THR A 103 0.77 7.17 4.45
N ALA A 104 1.19 8.38 4.84
CA ALA A 104 2.61 8.67 5.08
C ALA A 104 2.92 8.84 6.59
N SER A 105 2.04 8.37 7.47
CA SER A 105 2.20 8.36 8.92
C SER A 105 2.53 9.76 9.48
N HIS A 106 3.77 9.98 9.91
CA HIS A 106 4.25 11.24 10.49
C HIS A 106 4.86 12.22 9.46
N ASN A 107 5.00 11.82 8.19
CA ASN A 107 5.57 12.69 7.17
C ASN A 107 4.69 13.95 6.96
N PRO A 108 5.27 15.05 6.46
CA PRO A 108 4.52 16.28 6.14
C PRO A 108 3.30 16.04 5.22
N PRO A 109 2.29 16.93 5.20
CA PRO A 109 1.00 16.70 4.54
C PRO A 109 1.04 16.41 3.04
N GLU A 110 2.06 16.92 2.33
CA GLU A 110 2.29 16.72 0.90
C GLU A 110 2.74 15.29 0.55
N TRP A 111 3.19 14.54 1.56
CA TRP A 111 3.58 13.14 1.40
C TRP A 111 2.38 12.21 1.44
N VAL A 112 2.43 11.21 0.58
CA VAL A 112 1.56 10.04 0.56
C VAL A 112 2.41 8.78 0.64
N GLY A 113 1.77 7.66 0.92
CA GLY A 113 2.45 6.38 0.93
C GLY A 113 1.49 5.22 0.92
N ILE A 114 2.04 4.03 0.67
CA ILE A 114 1.34 2.76 0.68
C ILE A 114 2.10 1.82 1.61
N LYS A 115 1.41 1.33 2.64
CA LYS A 115 1.86 0.24 3.51
C LYS A 115 1.10 -1.03 3.17
N VAL A 116 1.76 -2.17 3.21
CA VAL A 116 1.15 -3.49 3.08
C VAL A 116 1.12 -4.15 4.46
N VAL A 117 -0.01 -4.73 4.81
CA VAL A 117 -0.20 -5.51 6.04
C VAL A 117 -0.48 -6.95 5.64
N LEU A 118 0.20 -7.91 6.24
CA LEU A 118 -0.02 -9.34 5.99
C LEU A 118 -1.19 -9.87 6.82
N SER A 119 -1.60 -11.11 6.57
CA SER A 119 -2.77 -11.73 7.21
C SER A 119 -2.68 -11.84 8.74
N ASP A 120 -1.49 -11.74 9.32
CA ASP A 120 -1.26 -11.70 10.77
C ASP A 120 -1.43 -10.29 11.38
N GLY A 121 -1.70 -9.27 10.57
CA GLY A 121 -1.83 -7.88 10.98
C GLY A 121 -0.50 -7.14 11.09
N VAL A 122 0.62 -7.77 10.73
CA VAL A 122 1.95 -7.16 10.75
C VAL A 122 2.24 -6.50 9.40
N GLU A 123 2.95 -5.36 9.41
CA GLU A 123 3.39 -4.72 8.17
C GLU A 123 4.37 -5.64 7.44
N ALA A 124 4.25 -5.73 6.11
CA ALA A 124 5.20 -6.47 5.30
C ALA A 124 6.62 -5.95 5.59
N PRO A 125 7.59 -6.83 5.89
CA PRO A 125 8.92 -6.38 6.24
C PRO A 125 9.52 -5.59 5.08
N PRO A 126 10.39 -4.60 5.36
CA PRO A 126 11.18 -4.02 4.30
C PRO A 126 11.93 -5.15 3.62
N SER A 127 11.94 -5.16 2.28
CA SER A 127 12.74 -6.13 1.54
C SER A 127 14.20 -5.96 1.96
N VAL A 128 14.68 -6.84 2.82
CA VAL A 128 16.11 -7.10 2.96
C VAL A 128 16.47 -7.89 1.71
N ASP A 129 17.52 -7.43 1.01
CA ASP A 129 18.01 -8.01 -0.23
C ASP A 129 17.85 -9.54 -0.24
N VAL A 130 17.09 -10.05 -1.22
CA VAL A 130 17.15 -11.47 -1.56
C VAL A 130 18.55 -11.66 -2.15
N GLU A 131 19.41 -12.41 -1.45
CA GLU A 131 20.74 -12.81 -1.95
C GLU A 131 20.68 -13.32 -3.40
#